data_AF-A0A136MNT1-F1
#
_entry.id   AF-A0A136MNT1-F1
#
_cell.length_a   1.000
_cell.length_b   1.000
_cell.length_c   1.000
_cell.angle_alpha   90.00
_cell.angle_beta   90.00
_cell.angle_gamma   90.00
#
_symmetry.space_group_name_H-M   'P 1'
#
loop_
_entity.id
_entity.type
_entity.pdbx_description
1 polymer ?
#
loop_
_entity_poly.entity_id
_entity_poly.type
_entity_poly.pdbx_seq_one_letter_code
_entity_poly.pdbx_strand_id
1 'polypeptide(L)'
;MESHFSTLDWVILAVYFLVLASIGPLFARRNKSTETYFVGNRSFPAWLLGLAMFATSISSITVVAYPADAYKTAYLRLLPAFMLPLGIYIASKVFLPFFRRSRCTSAFEYLEGRFGPGVRMYAACSFLFGQIMRISTILYLVSLVFQQMTGASPYACIVVGGLVIGTYTVLGGIKAIVWTQFVQAFVLWFGAFLCLKTVLAGIDGGISTVISTALADGKFMMGDLNPVSGKLEPAPWVSFQEKAILMMFLCGITGWLTEYSSNQNVIQKYVSAKNPKEATRSIWICCFCSVPTWAFFMFLGTSIYVYFKLHPDEYANAILSGAAGAKAESILPYFV
;
A
#
# COMPACT_ATOMS: atom_id res chain seq x y z
N MET A 1 -25.87 -10.40 -9.06
CA MET A 1 -24.70 -11.18 -8.64
C MET A 1 -25.10 -11.91 -7.37
N GLU A 2 -25.15 -13.23 -7.41
CA GLU A 2 -25.27 -14.03 -6.18
C GLU A 2 -23.98 -13.83 -5.36
N SER A 3 -24.14 -13.63 -4.05
CA SER A 3 -23.02 -13.45 -3.13
C SER A 3 -22.30 -14.78 -2.95
N HIS A 4 -21.05 -14.88 -3.42
CA HIS A 4 -20.16 -16.00 -3.06
C HIS A 4 -19.66 -15.93 -1.60
N PHE A 5 -20.03 -14.86 -0.88
CA PHE A 5 -19.69 -14.67 0.54
C PHE A 5 -20.60 -15.52 1.44
N SER A 6 -20.02 -16.48 2.13
CA SER A 6 -20.73 -17.36 3.05
C SER A 6 -21.03 -16.66 4.38
N THR A 7 -21.91 -17.25 5.19
CA THR A 7 -22.15 -16.79 6.56
C THR A 7 -20.87 -16.79 7.40
N LEU A 8 -19.97 -17.76 7.17
CA LEU A 8 -18.69 -17.83 7.86
C LEU A 8 -17.81 -16.61 7.54
N ASP A 9 -17.77 -16.18 6.28
CA ASP A 9 -16.98 -15.03 5.85
C ASP A 9 -17.47 -13.73 6.52
N TRP A 10 -18.79 -13.57 6.62
CA TRP A 10 -19.39 -12.46 7.36
C TRP A 10 -19.03 -12.48 8.85
N VAL A 11 -19.04 -13.66 9.48
CA VAL A 11 -18.64 -13.80 10.89
C VAL A 11 -17.17 -13.44 11.08
N ILE A 12 -16.27 -13.92 10.20
CA ILE A 12 -14.84 -13.60 10.26
C ILE A 12 -14.64 -12.08 10.10
N LEU A 13 -15.32 -11.45 9.14
CA LEU A 13 -15.24 -10.01 8.92
C LEU A 13 -15.74 -9.21 10.13
N ALA A 14 -16.88 -9.62 10.71
CA ALA A 14 -17.43 -8.99 11.91
C ALA A 14 -16.47 -9.11 13.10
N VAL A 15 -15.91 -10.29 13.35
CA VAL A 15 -14.91 -10.51 14.41
C VAL A 15 -13.68 -9.64 14.18
N TYR A 16 -13.18 -9.55 12.95
CA TYR A 16 -12.05 -8.67 12.62
C TYR A 16 -12.33 -7.21 12.98
N PHE A 17 -13.47 -6.66 12.57
CA PHE A 17 -13.84 -5.29 12.89
C PHE A 17 -14.11 -5.07 14.39
N LEU A 18 -14.69 -6.05 15.10
CA LEU A 18 -14.87 -5.98 16.55
C LEU A 18 -13.53 -5.94 17.28
N VAL A 19 -12.57 -6.77 16.88
CA VAL A 19 -11.20 -6.73 17.42
C VAL A 19 -10.58 -5.36 17.17
N LEU A 20 -10.65 -4.81 15.96
CA LEU A 20 -10.13 -3.46 15.69
C LEU A 20 -10.83 -2.37 16.52
N ALA A 21 -12.15 -2.39 16.58
CA ALA A 21 -12.94 -1.42 17.34
C ALA A 21 -12.58 -1.46 18.84
N SER A 22 -12.32 -2.66 19.39
CA SER A 22 -11.93 -2.83 20.79
C SER A 22 -10.57 -2.23 21.15
N ILE A 23 -9.64 -2.13 20.19
CA ILE A 23 -8.29 -1.62 20.43
C ILE A 23 -8.33 -0.12 20.82
N GLY A 24 -9.23 0.65 20.23
CA GLY A 24 -9.38 2.09 20.53
C GLY A 24 -9.58 2.35 22.03
N PRO A 25 -10.68 1.88 22.65
CA PRO A 25 -10.94 2.06 24.08
C PRO A 25 -9.85 1.49 25.00
N LEU A 26 -9.24 0.35 24.64
CA LEU A 26 -8.18 -0.28 25.43
C LEU A 26 -6.94 0.62 25.55
N PHE A 27 -6.57 1.29 24.46
CA PHE A 27 -5.43 2.22 24.44
C PHE A 27 -5.81 3.64 24.87
N ALA A 28 -7.07 4.06 24.69
CA ALA A 28 -7.56 5.37 25.14
C ALA A 28 -7.29 5.60 26.64
N ARG A 29 -7.51 4.58 27.47
CA ARG A 29 -7.25 4.63 28.93
C ARG A 29 -5.78 4.91 29.28
N ARG A 30 -4.85 4.70 28.34
CA ARG A 30 -3.40 4.90 28.51
C ARG A 30 -2.93 6.26 28.00
N ASN A 31 -3.77 7.01 27.28
CA ASN A 31 -3.43 8.31 26.71
C ASN A 31 -3.72 9.43 27.73
N LYS A 32 -2.71 9.81 28.53
CA LYS A 32 -2.84 10.84 29.58
C LYS A 32 -2.28 12.21 29.20
N SER A 33 -1.64 12.34 28.03
CA SER A 33 -1.05 13.58 27.53
C SER A 33 -0.95 13.57 26.01
N THR A 34 -0.72 14.74 25.41
CA THR A 34 -0.44 14.91 23.98
C THR A 34 0.81 14.13 23.54
N GLU A 35 1.84 14.08 24.37
CA GLU A 35 3.06 13.30 24.12
C GLU A 35 2.76 11.80 24.02
N THR A 36 1.92 11.26 24.92
CA THR A 36 1.51 9.85 24.84
C THR A 36 0.62 9.60 23.62
N TYR A 37 -0.29 10.52 23.31
CA TYR A 37 -1.26 10.38 22.22
C TYR A 37 -0.60 10.45 20.83
N PHE A 38 0.25 11.45 20.58
CA PHE A 38 0.83 11.69 19.25
C PHE A 38 2.14 10.95 19.00
N VAL A 39 2.97 10.71 20.02
CA VAL A 39 4.31 10.10 19.81
C VAL A 39 4.58 8.89 20.71
N GLY A 40 3.62 8.46 21.52
CA GLY A 40 3.71 7.22 22.28
C GLY A 40 4.83 7.22 23.33
N ASN A 41 5.15 8.40 23.88
CA ASN A 41 6.31 8.64 24.75
C ASN A 41 7.65 8.26 24.11
N ARG A 42 7.70 8.31 22.77
CA ARG A 42 8.92 8.10 21.97
C ARG A 42 9.64 6.80 22.33
N SER A 43 8.88 5.73 22.52
CA SER A 43 9.37 4.49 23.13
C SER A 43 9.34 3.29 22.19
N PHE A 44 8.92 3.47 20.93
CA PHE A 44 8.75 2.34 20.01
C PHE A 44 10.10 1.71 19.62
N PRO A 45 10.22 0.37 19.69
CA PRO A 45 11.35 -0.35 19.11
C PRO A 45 11.22 -0.41 17.58
N ALA A 46 12.35 -0.60 16.90
CA ALA A 46 12.46 -0.54 15.45
C ALA A 46 11.58 -1.55 14.72
N TRP A 47 11.48 -2.78 15.22
CA TRP A 47 10.70 -3.84 14.57
C TRP A 47 9.22 -3.51 14.52
N LEU A 48 8.65 -3.03 15.62
CA LEU A 48 7.24 -2.70 15.73
C LEU A 48 6.92 -1.46 14.88
N LEU A 49 7.76 -0.43 15.02
CA LEU A 49 7.58 0.80 14.25
C LEU A 49 7.77 0.54 12.75
N GLY A 50 8.80 -0.23 12.37
CA GLY A 50 9.14 -0.59 11.00
C GLY A 50 8.04 -1.36 10.29
N LEU A 51 7.48 -2.38 10.95
CA LEU A 51 6.33 -3.13 10.43
C LEU A 51 5.07 -2.27 10.33
N ALA A 52 4.87 -1.34 11.27
CA ALA A 52 3.79 -0.38 11.16
C ALA A 52 4.02 0.63 10.01
N MET A 53 5.25 1.05 9.74
CA MET A 53 5.59 1.85 8.54
C MET A 53 5.25 1.05 7.29
N PHE A 54 5.69 -0.21 7.21
CA PHE A 54 5.40 -1.13 6.12
C PHE A 54 3.89 -1.23 5.87
N ALA A 55 3.10 -1.51 6.91
CA ALA A 55 1.64 -1.58 6.79
C ALA A 55 1.01 -0.26 6.31
N THR A 56 1.63 0.89 6.58
CA THR A 56 1.17 2.19 6.06
C THR A 56 1.56 2.42 4.60
N SER A 57 2.66 1.80 4.15
CA SER A 57 3.15 1.86 2.78
C SER A 57 2.34 0.96 1.84
N ILE A 58 1.72 -0.10 2.35
CA ILE A 58 0.79 -0.94 1.58
C ILE A 58 -0.62 -0.34 1.66
N SER A 59 -1.27 -0.18 0.52
CA SER A 59 -2.67 0.27 0.42
C SER A 59 -3.48 -0.65 -0.49
N SER A 60 -4.77 -0.37 -0.65
CA SER A 60 -5.61 -1.03 -1.64
C SER A 60 -5.04 -0.91 -3.06
N ILE A 61 -4.28 0.15 -3.36
CA ILE A 61 -3.54 0.27 -4.63
C ILE A 61 -2.54 -0.88 -4.79
N THR A 62 -1.82 -1.26 -3.74
CA THR A 62 -0.89 -2.39 -3.82
C THR A 62 -1.61 -3.71 -4.04
N VAL A 63 -2.70 -3.95 -3.32
CA VAL A 63 -3.41 -5.22 -3.39
C VAL A 63 -4.19 -5.37 -4.70
N VAL A 64 -4.70 -4.27 -5.25
CA VAL A 64 -5.60 -4.29 -6.41
C VAL A 64 -4.89 -3.86 -7.68
N ALA A 65 -4.19 -2.72 -7.66
CA ALA A 65 -3.64 -2.13 -8.88
C ALA A 65 -2.36 -2.82 -9.35
N TYR A 66 -1.51 -3.35 -8.46
CA TYR A 66 -0.30 -4.07 -8.89
C TYR A 66 -0.63 -5.39 -9.61
N PRO A 67 -1.49 -6.27 -9.06
CA PRO A 67 -1.89 -7.48 -9.80
C PRO A 67 -2.64 -7.14 -11.09
N ALA A 68 -3.51 -6.12 -11.08
CA ALA A 68 -4.22 -5.66 -12.27
C ALA A 68 -3.29 -5.16 -13.37
N ASP A 69 -2.27 -4.38 -13.02
CA ASP A 69 -1.26 -3.90 -13.95
C ASP A 69 -0.45 -5.07 -14.51
N ALA A 70 0.11 -5.94 -13.66
CA ALA A 70 0.87 -7.11 -14.12
C ALA A 70 0.03 -8.08 -14.99
N TYR A 71 -1.27 -8.20 -14.70
CA TYR A 71 -2.19 -8.99 -15.51
C TYR A 71 -2.32 -8.43 -16.92
N LYS A 72 -2.43 -7.09 -17.07
CA LYS A 72 -2.57 -6.42 -18.37
C LYS A 72 -1.24 -6.21 -19.10
N THR A 73 -0.22 -5.80 -18.37
CA THR A 73 1.02 -5.23 -18.90
C THR A 73 2.21 -6.15 -18.57
N ALA A 74 3.32 -5.57 -18.11
CA ALA A 74 4.54 -6.23 -17.64
C ALA A 74 5.07 -5.49 -16.39
N TYR A 75 6.40 -5.40 -16.18
CA TYR A 75 6.98 -5.04 -14.88
C TYR A 75 7.45 -3.59 -14.76
N LEU A 76 7.11 -2.71 -15.72
CA LEU A 76 7.52 -1.30 -15.70
C LEU A 76 7.03 -0.55 -14.45
N ARG A 77 5.84 -0.88 -13.95
CA ARG A 77 5.25 -0.29 -12.73
C ARG A 77 6.02 -0.60 -11.45
N LEU A 78 6.87 -1.62 -11.45
CA LEU A 78 7.68 -1.99 -10.28
C LEU A 78 8.92 -1.09 -10.12
N LEU A 79 9.36 -0.39 -11.16
CA LEU A 79 10.60 0.38 -11.12
C LEU A 79 10.65 1.49 -10.07
N PRO A 80 9.58 2.29 -9.84
CA PRO A 80 9.58 3.30 -8.79
C PRO A 80 9.83 2.69 -7.41
N ALA A 81 9.34 1.48 -7.15
CA ALA A 81 9.54 0.78 -5.89
C ALA A 81 11.02 0.43 -5.63
N PHE A 82 11.80 0.12 -6.68
CA PHE A 82 13.23 -0.15 -6.55
C PHE A 82 14.08 1.08 -6.17
N MET A 83 13.51 2.28 -6.23
CA MET A 83 14.17 3.49 -5.72
C MET A 83 13.99 3.70 -4.21
N LEU A 84 13.15 2.90 -3.55
CA LEU A 84 12.93 3.02 -2.11
C LEU A 84 14.22 2.84 -1.28
N PRO A 85 15.09 1.84 -1.53
CA PRO A 85 16.35 1.69 -0.79
C PRO A 85 17.25 2.93 -0.88
N LEU A 86 17.33 3.55 -2.06
CA LEU A 86 18.09 4.78 -2.26
C LEU A 86 17.44 5.97 -1.52
N GLY A 87 16.12 6.11 -1.61
CA GLY A 87 15.36 7.12 -0.87
C GLY A 87 15.55 7.00 0.64
N ILE A 88 15.51 5.77 1.17
CA ILE A 88 15.74 5.48 2.60
C ILE A 88 17.17 5.73 3.00
N TYR A 89 18.15 5.37 2.15
CA TYR A 89 19.55 5.70 2.40
C TYR A 89 19.73 7.20 2.60
N ILE A 90 19.21 8.03 1.68
CA ILE A 90 19.26 9.50 1.78
C ILE A 90 18.49 9.98 3.01
N ALA A 91 17.26 9.49 3.23
CA ALA A 91 16.43 9.89 4.37
C ALA A 91 17.10 9.59 5.72
N SER A 92 17.80 8.44 5.83
CA SER A 92 18.50 8.04 7.04
C SER A 92 19.65 8.98 7.41
N LYS A 93 20.27 9.61 6.40
CA LYS A 93 21.44 10.50 6.57
C LYS A 93 21.04 11.97 6.70
N VAL A 94 19.98 12.39 6.01
CA VAL A 94 19.60 13.80 5.90
C VAL A 94 18.36 14.12 6.74
N PHE A 95 17.20 13.57 6.39
CA PHE A 95 15.91 13.98 6.96
C PHE A 95 15.69 13.46 8.38
N LEU A 96 16.01 12.20 8.64
CA LEU A 96 15.78 11.58 9.95
C LEU A 96 16.61 12.26 11.05
N PRO A 97 17.94 12.47 10.91
CA PRO A 97 18.73 13.16 11.94
C PRO A 97 18.28 14.61 12.14
N PHE A 98 17.74 15.24 11.10
CA PHE A 98 17.21 16.59 11.16
C PHE A 98 15.93 16.66 12.04
N PHE A 99 14.90 15.88 11.73
CA PHE A 99 13.64 15.89 12.51
C PHE A 99 13.82 15.37 13.95
N ARG A 100 14.77 14.46 14.16
CA ARG A 100 15.08 13.97 15.50
C ARG A 100 15.80 15.00 16.37
N ARG A 101 16.57 15.92 15.78
CA ARG A 101 17.25 17.00 16.51
C ARG A 101 16.34 18.19 16.80
N SER A 102 15.37 18.48 15.93
CA SER A 102 14.45 19.62 16.09
C SER A 102 13.49 19.48 17.28
N ARG A 103 13.30 18.26 17.81
CA ARG A 103 12.32 17.91 18.87
C ARG A 103 10.85 18.21 18.54
N CYS A 104 10.57 18.79 17.37
CA CYS A 104 9.23 19.04 16.88
C CYS A 104 8.38 17.77 16.86
N THR A 105 7.09 17.94 17.09
CA THR A 105 6.09 16.87 16.98
C THR A 105 5.51 16.79 15.57
N SER A 106 5.60 17.88 14.81
CA SER A 106 5.20 17.94 13.41
C SER A 106 6.26 18.53 12.50
N ALA A 107 6.23 18.15 11.22
CA ALA A 107 7.04 18.76 10.18
C ALA A 107 6.76 20.26 10.03
N PHE A 108 5.51 20.66 10.26
CA PHE A 108 5.03 22.02 10.06
C PHE A 108 5.49 22.98 11.17
N GLU A 109 5.71 22.47 12.38
CA GLU A 109 6.30 23.23 13.49
C GLU A 109 7.73 23.70 13.15
N TYR A 110 8.51 22.86 12.46
CA TYR A 110 9.81 23.30 11.94
C TYR A 110 9.66 24.43 10.92
N LEU A 111 8.70 24.33 9.99
CA LEU A 111 8.49 25.35 8.97
C LEU A 111 8.10 26.69 9.56
N GLU A 112 7.32 26.70 10.64
CA GLU A 112 7.04 27.92 11.39
C GLU A 112 8.30 28.54 11.99
N GLY A 113 9.12 27.74 12.67
CA GLY A 113 10.36 28.25 13.27
C GLY A 113 11.33 28.81 12.23
N ARG A 114 11.31 28.30 11.00
CA ARG A 114 12.24 28.71 9.93
C ARG A 114 11.72 29.83 9.03
N PHE A 115 10.42 29.84 8.73
CA PHE A 115 9.81 30.71 7.71
C PHE A 115 8.57 31.48 8.21
N GLY A 116 8.11 31.21 9.43
CA GLY A 116 6.96 31.87 10.03
C GLY A 116 5.63 31.12 9.84
N PRO A 117 4.57 31.58 10.53
CA PRO A 117 3.30 30.87 10.65
C PRO A 117 2.54 30.71 9.33
N GLY A 118 2.72 31.64 8.37
CA GLY A 118 2.09 31.54 7.05
C GLY A 118 2.50 30.29 6.27
N VAL A 119 3.81 29.96 6.28
CA VAL A 119 4.34 28.76 5.61
C VAL A 119 3.88 27.49 6.34
N ARG A 120 3.81 27.51 7.67
CA ARG A 120 3.24 26.40 8.45
C ARG A 120 1.79 26.14 8.05
N MET A 121 0.96 27.17 7.98
CA MET A 121 -0.45 27.02 7.63
C MET A 121 -0.62 26.50 6.21
N TYR A 122 0.13 27.06 5.25
CA TYR A 122 0.13 26.56 3.87
C TYR A 122 0.48 25.07 3.81
N ALA A 123 1.62 24.68 4.38
CA ALA A 123 2.10 23.29 4.33
C ALA A 123 1.14 22.31 5.04
N ALA A 124 0.59 22.71 6.20
CA ALA A 124 -0.36 21.89 6.93
C ALA A 124 -1.67 21.72 6.16
N CYS A 125 -2.22 22.78 5.59
CA CYS A 125 -3.44 22.72 4.77
C CYS A 125 -3.24 21.88 3.50
N SER A 126 -2.13 22.09 2.79
CA SER A 126 -1.78 21.28 1.61
C SER A 126 -1.66 19.79 1.96
N PHE A 127 -1.01 19.47 3.09
CA PHE A 127 -0.90 18.10 3.56
C PHE A 127 -2.27 17.50 3.90
N LEU A 128 -3.11 18.22 4.67
CA LEU A 128 -4.45 17.74 5.03
C LEU A 128 -5.32 17.50 3.80
N PHE A 129 -5.31 18.42 2.84
CA PHE A 129 -6.04 18.26 1.58
C PHE A 129 -5.56 17.02 0.80
N GLY A 130 -4.24 16.85 0.66
CA GLY A 130 -3.65 15.67 0.02
C GLY A 130 -4.03 14.36 0.74
N GLN A 131 -4.07 14.36 2.07
CA GLN A 131 -4.47 13.20 2.85
C GLN A 131 -5.96 12.87 2.70
N ILE A 132 -6.84 13.86 2.60
CA ILE A 132 -8.26 13.64 2.32
C ILE A 132 -8.42 12.96 0.96
N MET A 133 -7.77 13.49 -0.08
CA MET A 133 -7.83 12.89 -1.42
C MET A 133 -7.31 11.45 -1.43
N ARG A 134 -6.18 11.20 -0.76
CA ARG A 134 -5.59 9.86 -0.64
C ARG A 134 -6.53 8.88 0.07
N ILE A 135 -7.08 9.24 1.23
CA ILE A 135 -7.96 8.37 2.01
C ILE A 135 -9.25 8.08 1.24
N SER A 136 -9.83 9.07 0.57
CA SER A 136 -11.00 8.91 -0.29
C SER A 136 -10.76 7.88 -1.40
N THR A 137 -9.63 7.96 -2.11
CA THR A 137 -9.27 6.98 -3.14
C THR A 137 -9.11 5.57 -2.55
N ILE A 138 -8.45 5.45 -1.40
CA ILE A 138 -8.25 4.15 -0.74
C ILE A 138 -9.60 3.53 -0.35
N LEU A 139 -10.49 4.29 0.31
CA LEU A 139 -11.81 3.83 0.73
C LEU A 139 -12.68 3.45 -0.47
N TYR A 140 -12.62 4.23 -1.56
CA TYR A 140 -13.34 3.92 -2.78
C TYR A 140 -12.87 2.59 -3.40
N LEU A 141 -11.56 2.39 -3.56
CA LEU A 141 -11.02 1.14 -4.10
C LEU A 141 -11.40 -0.08 -3.23
N VAL A 142 -11.34 0.05 -1.91
CA VAL A 142 -11.80 -1.02 -0.99
C VAL A 142 -13.29 -1.29 -1.17
N SER A 143 -14.11 -0.25 -1.34
CA SER A 143 -15.56 -0.41 -1.50
C SER A 143 -15.94 -1.14 -2.79
N LEU A 144 -15.17 -0.97 -3.87
CA LEU A 144 -15.39 -1.69 -5.12
C LEU A 144 -15.10 -3.18 -4.96
N VAL A 145 -13.97 -3.53 -4.33
CA VAL A 145 -13.63 -4.92 -4.02
C VAL A 145 -14.69 -5.54 -3.12
N PHE A 146 -15.10 -4.83 -2.07
CA PHE A 146 -16.15 -5.29 -1.15
C PHE A 146 -17.47 -5.54 -1.87
N GLN A 147 -17.92 -4.61 -2.72
CA GLN A 147 -19.15 -4.77 -3.50
C GLN A 147 -19.05 -5.98 -4.45
N GLN A 148 -17.90 -6.18 -5.10
CA GLN A 148 -17.71 -7.29 -6.02
C GLN A 148 -17.76 -8.65 -5.31
N MET A 149 -17.14 -8.76 -4.13
CA MET A 149 -17.09 -10.02 -3.37
C MET A 149 -18.41 -10.33 -2.64
N THR A 150 -19.08 -9.31 -2.10
CA THR A 150 -20.23 -9.50 -1.21
C THR A 150 -21.58 -9.19 -1.86
N GLY A 151 -21.60 -8.48 -2.99
CA GLY A 151 -22.80 -7.87 -3.57
C GLY A 151 -23.40 -6.73 -2.75
N ALA A 152 -22.83 -6.38 -1.59
CA ALA A 152 -23.35 -5.37 -0.69
C ALA A 152 -23.01 -3.94 -1.13
N SER A 153 -23.70 -2.96 -0.52
CA SER A 153 -23.55 -1.54 -0.89
C SER A 153 -22.13 -1.02 -0.64
N PRO A 154 -21.45 -0.44 -1.65
CA PRO A 154 -20.14 0.17 -1.47
C PRO A 154 -20.20 1.37 -0.52
N TYR A 155 -21.33 2.08 -0.47
CA TYR A 155 -21.55 3.17 0.48
C TYR A 155 -21.54 2.69 1.94
N ALA A 156 -22.15 1.53 2.21
CA ALA A 156 -22.13 0.94 3.54
C ALA A 156 -20.70 0.57 3.97
N CYS A 157 -19.90 0.01 3.05
CA CYS A 157 -18.48 -0.26 3.29
C CYS A 157 -17.71 1.01 3.68
N ILE A 158 -17.92 2.11 2.94
CA ILE A 158 -17.23 3.38 3.19
C ILE A 158 -17.65 3.97 4.54
N VAL A 159 -18.96 4.04 4.82
CA VAL A 159 -19.47 4.67 6.04
C VAL A 159 -19.13 3.84 7.27
N VAL A 160 -19.45 2.54 7.27
CA VAL A 160 -19.19 1.66 8.43
C VAL A 160 -17.69 1.48 8.64
N GLY A 161 -16.94 1.18 7.58
CA GLY A 161 -15.49 1.03 7.65
C GLY A 161 -14.81 2.32 8.11
N GLY A 162 -15.21 3.46 7.55
CA GLY A 162 -14.71 4.78 7.95
C GLY A 162 -15.02 5.14 9.41
N LEU A 163 -16.23 4.84 9.89
CA LEU A 163 -16.61 5.07 11.28
C LEU A 163 -15.81 4.19 12.24
N VAL A 164 -15.66 2.89 11.95
CA VAL A 164 -14.88 1.98 12.80
C VAL A 164 -13.41 2.41 12.82
N ILE A 165 -12.83 2.68 11.65
CA ILE A 165 -11.44 3.12 11.52
C ILE A 165 -11.20 4.45 12.22
N GLY A 166 -12.06 5.44 11.99
CA GLY A 166 -12.01 6.74 12.64
C GLY A 166 -12.11 6.63 14.15
N THR A 167 -13.05 5.82 14.65
CA THR A 167 -13.30 5.66 16.09
C THR A 167 -12.09 5.06 16.80
N TYR A 168 -11.54 3.93 16.35
CA TYR A 168 -10.39 3.34 17.04
C TYR A 168 -9.13 4.21 16.90
N THR A 169 -9.00 4.94 15.80
CA THR A 169 -7.84 5.83 15.54
C THR A 169 -7.88 7.04 16.49
N VAL A 170 -9.03 7.71 16.59
CA VAL A 170 -9.21 8.90 17.44
C VAL A 170 -9.14 8.53 18.93
N LEU A 171 -9.72 7.41 19.34
CA LEU A 171 -9.67 6.99 20.74
C LEU A 171 -8.27 6.49 21.14
N GLY A 172 -7.64 5.70 20.28
CA GLY A 172 -6.45 4.93 20.63
C GLY A 172 -5.12 5.68 20.51
N GLY A 173 -5.04 6.72 19.67
CA GLY A 173 -3.80 7.46 19.41
C GLY A 173 -2.71 6.59 18.75
N ILE A 174 -1.46 7.11 18.69
CA ILE A 174 -0.38 6.48 17.90
C ILE A 174 -0.03 5.07 18.35
N LYS A 175 -0.18 4.75 19.65
CA LYS A 175 0.07 3.39 20.16
C LYS A 175 -0.91 2.39 19.59
N ALA A 176 -2.20 2.71 19.59
CA ALA A 176 -3.21 1.85 18.96
C ALA A 176 -2.90 1.66 17.48
N ILE A 177 -2.64 2.78 16.76
CA ILE A 177 -2.35 2.76 15.32
C ILE A 177 -1.17 1.84 14.99
N VAL A 178 -0.06 1.96 15.73
CA VAL A 178 1.14 1.16 15.48
C VAL A 178 0.88 -0.34 15.72
N TRP A 179 0.15 -0.68 16.79
CA TRP A 179 -0.19 -2.08 17.09
C TRP A 179 -1.20 -2.66 16.11
N THR A 180 -2.24 -1.91 15.73
CA THR A 180 -3.21 -2.36 14.70
C THR A 180 -2.51 -2.58 13.37
N GLN A 181 -1.62 -1.66 12.97
CA GLN A 181 -0.87 -1.77 11.72
C GLN A 181 0.06 -2.98 11.71
N PHE A 182 0.71 -3.28 12.84
CA PHE A 182 1.50 -4.49 12.98
C PHE A 182 0.67 -5.76 12.75
N VAL A 183 -0.51 -5.89 13.38
CA VAL A 183 -1.38 -7.06 13.18
C VAL A 183 -1.89 -7.14 11.74
N GLN A 184 -2.30 -6.01 11.17
CA GLN A 184 -2.79 -5.92 9.79
C GLN A 184 -1.75 -6.34 8.75
N ALA A 185 -0.46 -6.06 9.00
CA ALA A 185 0.62 -6.55 8.13
C ALA A 185 0.62 -8.09 8.01
N PHE A 186 0.41 -8.81 9.12
CA PHE A 186 0.34 -10.28 9.07
C PHE A 186 -0.90 -10.77 8.36
N VAL A 187 -2.06 -10.18 8.64
CA VAL A 187 -3.33 -10.55 8.00
C VAL A 187 -3.22 -10.38 6.48
N LEU A 188 -2.64 -9.25 6.03
CA LEU A 188 -2.37 -8.97 4.63
C LEU A 188 -1.49 -10.04 3.99
N TRP A 189 -0.30 -10.31 4.56
CA TRP A 189 0.63 -11.29 4.00
C TRP A 189 0.03 -12.69 3.98
N PHE A 190 -0.64 -13.09 5.06
CA PHE A 190 -1.31 -14.37 5.13
C PHE A 190 -2.34 -14.53 4.01
N GLY A 191 -3.23 -13.54 3.84
CA GLY A 191 -4.21 -13.54 2.75
C GLY A 191 -3.54 -13.56 1.37
N ALA A 192 -2.51 -12.75 1.16
CA ALA A 192 -1.77 -12.69 -0.10
C ALA A 192 -1.11 -14.03 -0.46
N PHE A 193 -0.51 -14.72 0.51
CA PHE A 193 0.06 -16.06 0.31
C PHE A 193 -1.00 -17.12 0.04
N LEU A 194 -2.17 -17.05 0.69
CA LEU A 194 -3.28 -17.95 0.39
C LEU A 194 -3.79 -17.74 -1.04
N CYS A 195 -3.96 -16.50 -1.49
CA CYS A 195 -4.35 -16.21 -2.87
C CYS A 195 -3.37 -16.81 -3.86
N LEU A 196 -2.05 -16.57 -3.68
CA LEU A 196 -1.04 -17.14 -4.57
C LEU A 196 -1.06 -18.67 -4.55
N LYS A 197 -1.20 -19.29 -3.37
CA LYS A 197 -1.29 -20.75 -3.24
C LYS A 197 -2.49 -21.30 -4.01
N THR A 198 -3.65 -20.66 -3.94
CA THR A 198 -4.85 -21.06 -4.67
C THR A 198 -4.66 -20.95 -6.18
N VAL A 199 -4.07 -19.85 -6.66
CA VAL A 199 -3.72 -19.70 -8.09
C VAL A 199 -2.81 -20.82 -8.56
N LEU A 200 -1.72 -21.07 -7.82
CA LEU A 200 -0.73 -22.09 -8.19
C LEU A 200 -1.27 -23.52 -8.12
N ALA A 201 -2.19 -23.80 -7.20
CA ALA A 201 -2.84 -25.11 -7.11
C ALA A 201 -3.73 -25.41 -8.33
N GLY A 202 -4.24 -24.38 -8.99
CA GLY A 202 -5.00 -24.49 -10.22
C GLY A 202 -4.14 -24.48 -11.50
N ILE A 203 -2.81 -24.53 -11.40
CA ILE A 203 -1.91 -24.56 -12.56
C ILE A 203 -1.08 -25.84 -12.52
N ASP A 204 -1.23 -26.70 -13.52
CA ASP A 204 -0.37 -27.88 -13.67
C ASP A 204 1.11 -27.45 -13.83
N GLY A 205 1.98 -28.01 -12.99
CA GLY A 205 3.40 -27.61 -12.87
C GLY A 205 3.65 -26.36 -12.00
N GLY A 206 2.60 -25.75 -11.46
CA GLY A 206 2.65 -24.69 -10.45
C GLY A 206 3.54 -23.51 -10.86
N ILE A 207 4.48 -23.13 -9.98
CA ILE A 207 5.33 -21.95 -10.18
C ILE A 207 6.23 -22.07 -11.42
N SER A 208 6.65 -23.29 -11.79
CA SER A 208 7.51 -23.50 -12.96
C SER A 208 6.79 -23.11 -14.24
N THR A 209 5.54 -23.55 -14.39
CA THR A 209 4.68 -23.20 -15.53
C THR A 209 4.38 -21.71 -15.58
N VAL A 210 4.14 -21.09 -14.42
CA VAL A 210 3.98 -19.62 -14.34
C VAL A 210 5.20 -18.92 -14.89
N ILE A 211 6.40 -19.28 -14.44
CA ILE A 211 7.64 -18.64 -14.87
C ILE A 211 7.88 -18.85 -16.37
N SER A 212 7.78 -20.08 -16.87
CA SER A 212 8.05 -20.37 -18.29
C SER A 212 7.07 -19.69 -19.23
N THR A 213 5.76 -19.74 -18.91
CA THR A 213 4.72 -19.13 -19.76
C THR A 213 4.80 -17.60 -19.72
N ALA A 214 4.97 -17.02 -18.52
CA ALA A 214 5.11 -15.57 -18.38
C ALA A 214 6.37 -15.02 -19.04
N LEU A 215 7.49 -15.76 -19.01
CA LEU A 215 8.71 -15.40 -19.76
C LEU A 215 8.47 -15.43 -21.27
N ALA A 216 7.81 -16.48 -21.79
CA ALA A 216 7.49 -16.60 -23.21
C ALA A 216 6.56 -15.47 -23.70
N ASP A 217 5.65 -15.01 -22.85
CA ASP A 217 4.73 -13.90 -23.15
C ASP A 217 5.31 -12.50 -22.84
N GLY A 218 6.57 -12.41 -22.44
CA GLY A 218 7.23 -11.14 -22.13
C GLY A 218 6.72 -10.44 -20.86
N LYS A 219 5.99 -11.13 -19.99
CA LYS A 219 5.36 -10.53 -18.80
C LYS A 219 6.35 -9.99 -17.77
N PHE A 220 7.58 -10.50 -17.73
CA PHE A 220 8.62 -10.04 -16.80
C PHE A 220 9.48 -8.87 -17.30
N MET A 221 9.29 -8.42 -18.55
CA MET A 221 10.13 -7.36 -19.10
C MET A 221 9.80 -5.99 -18.49
N MET A 222 10.75 -5.06 -18.60
CA MET A 222 10.52 -3.64 -18.29
C MET A 222 9.77 -2.97 -19.45
N GLY A 223 8.53 -3.38 -19.65
CA GLY A 223 7.69 -2.97 -20.77
C GLY A 223 6.27 -2.61 -20.34
N ASP A 224 5.52 -2.07 -21.29
CA ASP A 224 4.11 -1.75 -21.12
C ASP A 224 3.32 -2.24 -22.37
N LEU A 225 2.00 -2.20 -22.29
CA LEU A 225 1.13 -2.49 -23.42
C LEU A 225 1.13 -1.31 -24.37
N ASN A 226 1.56 -1.53 -25.62
CA ASN A 226 1.45 -0.52 -26.67
C ASN A 226 -0.03 -0.40 -27.10
N PRO A 227 -0.67 0.78 -26.96
CA PRO A 227 -2.09 0.95 -27.27
C PRO A 227 -2.43 0.79 -28.76
N VAL A 228 -1.46 0.97 -29.65
CA VAL A 228 -1.63 0.90 -31.11
C VAL A 228 -1.45 -0.52 -31.60
N SER A 229 -0.39 -1.21 -31.16
CA SER A 229 -0.12 -2.59 -31.60
C SER A 229 -0.88 -3.63 -30.79
N GLY A 230 -1.37 -3.29 -29.58
CA GLY A 230 -2.01 -4.20 -28.64
C GLY A 230 -1.06 -5.25 -28.06
N LYS A 231 0.25 -5.08 -28.26
CA LYS A 231 1.28 -6.02 -27.81
C LYS A 231 2.10 -5.42 -26.67
N LEU A 232 2.65 -6.29 -25.84
CA LEU A 232 3.62 -5.86 -24.84
C LEU A 232 4.93 -5.54 -25.54
N GLU A 233 5.47 -4.35 -25.28
CA GLU A 233 6.71 -3.88 -25.87
C GLU A 233 7.65 -3.34 -24.78
N PRO A 234 8.99 -3.49 -24.92
CA PRO A 234 9.94 -2.90 -23.98
C PRO A 234 9.79 -1.38 -23.93
N ALA A 235 9.80 -0.83 -22.72
CA ALA A 235 9.72 0.61 -22.56
C ALA A 235 11.04 1.27 -23.00
N PRO A 236 10.99 2.44 -23.67
CA PRO A 236 12.21 3.15 -24.04
C PRO A 236 12.96 3.59 -22.77
N TRP A 237 14.28 3.75 -22.91
CA TRP A 237 15.08 4.27 -21.80
C TRP A 237 14.72 5.72 -21.46
N VAL A 238 14.51 6.54 -22.50
CA VAL A 238 14.13 7.96 -22.41
C VAL A 238 13.03 8.24 -23.42
N SER A 239 11.94 8.88 -22.97
CA SER A 239 10.85 9.39 -23.81
C SER A 239 10.13 10.51 -23.06
N PHE A 240 9.51 11.43 -23.81
CA PHE A 240 8.66 12.50 -23.28
C PHE A 240 7.17 12.28 -23.59
N GLN A 241 6.86 11.27 -24.40
CA GLN A 241 5.52 11.00 -24.91
C GLN A 241 4.88 9.78 -24.25
N GLU A 242 5.70 8.80 -23.86
CA GLU A 242 5.27 7.55 -23.23
C GLU A 242 6.06 7.27 -21.95
N LYS A 243 5.63 6.25 -21.20
CA LYS A 243 6.32 5.86 -19.98
C LYS A 243 7.72 5.32 -20.32
N ALA A 244 8.73 6.06 -19.90
CA ALA A 244 10.13 5.66 -20.05
C ALA A 244 10.71 5.10 -18.76
N ILE A 245 11.72 4.24 -18.87
CA ILE A 245 12.36 3.65 -17.69
C ILE A 245 13.01 4.72 -16.80
N LEU A 246 13.77 5.67 -17.39
CA LEU A 246 14.38 6.76 -16.62
C LEU A 246 13.33 7.60 -15.90
N MET A 247 12.19 7.88 -16.54
CA MET A 247 11.07 8.59 -15.93
C MET A 247 10.56 7.84 -14.70
N MET A 248 10.36 6.53 -14.79
CA MET A 248 9.87 5.71 -13.67
C MET A 248 10.83 5.73 -12.48
N PHE A 249 12.14 5.68 -12.72
CA PHE A 249 13.14 5.83 -11.66
C PHE A 249 13.13 7.24 -11.06
N LEU A 250 13.05 8.30 -11.87
CA LEU A 250 12.97 9.68 -11.38
C LEU A 250 11.70 9.91 -10.56
N CYS A 251 10.55 9.44 -11.01
CA CYS A 251 9.29 9.46 -10.25
C CYS A 251 9.42 8.68 -8.94
N GLY A 252 10.09 7.52 -8.96
CA GLY A 252 10.35 6.73 -7.76
C GLY A 252 11.19 7.49 -6.73
N ILE A 253 12.39 7.96 -7.11
CA ILE A 253 13.28 8.61 -6.15
C ILE A 253 12.71 9.93 -5.64
N THR A 254 12.09 10.75 -6.50
CA THR A 254 11.43 12.00 -6.08
C THR A 254 10.24 11.74 -5.16
N GLY A 255 9.43 10.72 -5.47
CA GLY A 255 8.33 10.27 -4.62
C GLY A 255 8.81 9.82 -3.24
N TRP A 256 9.83 8.96 -3.17
CA TRP A 256 10.35 8.49 -1.89
C TRP A 256 11.04 9.57 -1.08
N LEU A 257 11.79 10.48 -1.72
CA LEU A 257 12.37 11.63 -1.02
C LEU A 257 11.27 12.55 -0.46
N THR A 258 10.19 12.77 -1.20
CA THR A 258 9.04 13.56 -0.73
C THR A 258 8.36 12.88 0.46
N GLU A 259 8.08 11.57 0.34
CA GLU A 259 7.45 10.76 1.39
C GLU A 259 8.27 10.79 2.70
N TYR A 260 9.59 10.65 2.61
CA TYR A 260 10.45 10.56 3.80
C TYR A 260 10.93 11.91 4.34
N SER A 261 10.73 13.02 3.60
CA SER A 261 11.11 14.37 4.02
C SER A 261 9.94 15.24 4.48
N SER A 262 8.74 15.00 3.96
CA SER A 262 7.62 15.93 4.09
C SER A 262 6.32 15.27 4.57
N ASN A 263 6.19 13.94 4.51
CA ASN A 263 4.98 13.27 4.99
C ASN A 263 4.94 13.21 6.53
N GLN A 264 3.97 13.89 7.12
CA GLN A 264 3.79 13.93 8.57
C GLN A 264 3.61 12.52 9.18
N ASN A 265 2.99 11.58 8.47
CA ASN A 265 2.81 10.20 8.98
C ASN A 265 4.17 9.49 9.17
N VAL A 266 5.13 9.78 8.28
CA VAL A 266 6.49 9.21 8.34
C VAL A 266 7.34 9.94 9.37
N ILE A 267 7.28 11.27 9.37
CA ILE A 267 8.04 12.12 10.30
C ILE A 267 7.61 11.86 11.75
N GLN A 268 6.31 11.71 12.00
CA GLN A 268 5.78 11.35 13.31
C GLN A 268 6.36 10.01 13.80
N LYS A 269 6.58 9.05 12.91
CA LYS A 269 7.22 7.77 13.26
C LYS A 269 8.70 7.95 13.61
N TYR A 270 9.46 8.80 12.91
CA TYR A 270 10.85 9.09 13.28
C TYR A 270 11.00 9.59 14.71
N VAL A 271 10.12 10.52 15.10
CA VAL A 271 10.17 11.18 16.41
C VAL A 271 9.58 10.31 17.52
N SER A 272 8.76 9.31 17.18
CA SER A 272 8.18 8.33 18.11
C SER A 272 9.12 7.15 18.42
N ALA A 273 10.20 6.97 17.67
CA ALA A 273 11.17 5.90 17.93
C ALA A 273 11.98 6.14 19.22
N LYS A 274 12.37 5.05 19.89
CA LYS A 274 13.16 5.08 21.13
C LYS A 274 14.43 5.93 21.06
N ASN A 275 15.16 5.82 19.95
CA ASN A 275 16.40 6.57 19.71
C ASN A 275 16.67 6.64 18.19
N PRO A 276 17.65 7.45 17.73
CA PRO A 276 17.94 7.58 16.30
C PRO A 276 18.29 6.25 15.62
N LYS A 277 18.99 5.36 16.31
CA LYS A 277 19.34 4.03 15.78
C LYS A 277 18.09 3.19 15.50
N GLU A 278 17.12 3.20 16.41
CA GLU A 278 15.84 2.51 16.24
C GLU A 278 15.00 3.14 15.14
N ALA A 279 15.02 4.48 14.99
CA ALA A 279 14.35 5.16 13.87
C ALA A 279 14.97 4.78 12.51
N THR A 280 16.31 4.72 12.41
CA THR A 280 16.98 4.29 11.18
C THR A 280 16.69 2.83 10.87
N ARG A 281 16.71 1.96 11.89
CA ARG A 281 16.34 0.55 11.72
C ARG A 281 14.88 0.40 11.27
N SER A 282 13.94 1.19 11.80
CA SER A 282 12.52 1.07 11.43
C SER A 282 12.28 1.40 9.95
N ILE A 283 12.92 2.44 9.40
CA ILE A 283 12.79 2.74 7.98
C ILE A 283 13.41 1.65 7.10
N TRP A 284 14.54 1.06 7.49
CA TRP A 284 15.12 -0.06 6.75
C TRP A 284 14.26 -1.33 6.81
N ILE A 285 13.65 -1.63 7.96
CA ILE A 285 12.68 -2.73 8.08
C ILE A 285 11.50 -2.49 7.13
N CYS A 286 10.97 -1.27 7.09
CA CYS A 286 9.95 -0.88 6.11
C CYS A 286 10.39 -1.16 4.67
N CYS A 287 11.63 -0.80 4.32
CA CYS A 287 12.22 -1.07 3.00
C CYS A 287 12.20 -2.55 2.63
N PHE A 288 12.78 -3.36 3.51
CA PHE A 288 12.98 -4.79 3.29
C PHE A 288 11.67 -5.57 3.27
N CYS A 289 10.61 -5.06 3.90
CA CYS A 289 9.27 -5.62 3.76
C CYS A 289 8.56 -5.11 2.50
N SER A 290 8.61 -3.81 2.19
CA SER A 290 7.78 -3.19 1.15
C SER A 290 8.18 -3.62 -0.26
N VAL A 291 9.47 -3.60 -0.60
CA VAL A 291 9.94 -3.91 -1.96
C VAL A 291 9.59 -5.36 -2.38
N PRO A 292 9.85 -6.39 -1.56
CA PRO A 292 9.39 -7.75 -1.86
C PRO A 292 7.87 -7.87 -1.91
N THR A 293 7.14 -7.14 -1.08
CA THR A 293 5.66 -7.16 -1.11
C THR A 293 5.12 -6.66 -2.46
N TRP A 294 5.65 -5.55 -2.97
CA TRP A 294 5.22 -5.02 -4.26
C TRP A 294 5.58 -5.96 -5.42
N ALA A 295 6.77 -6.56 -5.39
CA ALA A 295 7.16 -7.58 -6.36
C ALA A 295 6.25 -8.83 -6.26
N PHE A 296 5.88 -9.23 -5.05
CA PHE A 296 4.94 -10.33 -4.81
C PHE A 296 3.57 -10.06 -5.45
N PHE A 297 3.01 -8.86 -5.27
CA PHE A 297 1.71 -8.53 -5.87
C PHE A 297 1.79 -8.41 -7.41
N MET A 298 2.91 -7.95 -7.99
CA MET A 298 3.12 -8.07 -9.44
C MET A 298 3.11 -9.54 -9.87
N PHE A 299 3.85 -10.40 -9.16
CA PHE A 299 3.92 -11.82 -9.45
C PHE A 299 2.57 -12.53 -9.30
N LEU A 300 1.77 -12.15 -8.31
CA LEU A 300 0.40 -12.64 -8.16
C LEU A 300 -0.45 -12.32 -9.39
N GLY A 301 -0.40 -11.08 -9.90
CA GLY A 301 -1.10 -10.70 -11.14
C GLY A 301 -0.64 -11.49 -12.35
N THR A 302 0.66 -11.68 -12.52
CA THR A 302 1.24 -12.55 -13.56
C THR A 302 0.79 -14.01 -13.43
N SER A 303 0.70 -14.52 -12.20
CA SER A 303 0.22 -15.88 -11.94
C SER A 303 -1.25 -16.04 -12.33
N ILE A 304 -2.08 -15.05 -12.00
CA ILE A 304 -3.51 -15.02 -12.42
C ILE A 304 -3.63 -14.94 -13.94
N TYR A 305 -2.75 -14.18 -14.61
CA TYR A 305 -2.69 -14.16 -16.08
C TYR A 305 -2.43 -15.55 -16.66
N VAL A 306 -1.42 -16.26 -16.15
CA VAL A 306 -1.12 -17.62 -16.61
C VAL A 306 -2.27 -18.58 -16.31
N TYR A 307 -2.91 -18.45 -15.14
CA TYR A 307 -4.08 -19.25 -14.79
C TYR A 307 -5.21 -19.11 -15.83
N PHE A 308 -5.63 -17.88 -16.15
CA PHE A 308 -6.70 -17.64 -17.13
C PHE A 308 -6.27 -17.88 -18.58
N LYS A 309 -4.96 -17.90 -18.86
CA LYS A 309 -4.46 -18.38 -20.15
C LYS A 309 -4.66 -19.89 -20.33
N LEU A 310 -4.50 -20.66 -19.25
CA LEU A 310 -4.71 -22.11 -19.25
C LEU A 310 -6.18 -22.52 -19.05
N HIS A 311 -6.96 -21.66 -18.38
CA HIS A 311 -8.39 -21.82 -18.14
C HIS A 311 -9.14 -20.63 -18.74
N PRO A 312 -9.40 -20.64 -20.07
CA PRO A 312 -10.02 -19.51 -20.74
C PRO A 312 -11.38 -19.17 -20.15
N ASP A 313 -11.53 -17.92 -19.72
CA ASP A 313 -12.77 -17.35 -19.21
C ASP A 313 -13.11 -16.06 -19.96
N GLU A 314 -14.38 -15.86 -20.30
CA GLU A 314 -14.82 -14.72 -21.12
C GLU A 314 -14.64 -13.39 -20.39
N TYR A 315 -14.96 -13.33 -19.09
CA TYR A 315 -14.86 -12.11 -18.31
C TYR A 315 -13.40 -11.74 -18.01
N ALA A 316 -12.55 -12.72 -17.70
CA ALA A 316 -11.12 -12.50 -17.52
C ALA A 316 -10.45 -11.99 -18.80
N ASN A 317 -10.87 -12.47 -19.98
CA ASN A 317 -10.43 -11.98 -21.28
C ASN A 317 -10.96 -10.57 -21.59
N ALA A 318 -12.20 -10.26 -21.21
CA ALA A 318 -12.76 -8.91 -21.31
C ALA A 318 -11.96 -7.93 -20.44
N ILE A 319 -11.58 -8.33 -19.22
CA ILE A 319 -10.69 -7.55 -18.37
C ILE A 319 -9.36 -7.32 -19.09
N LEU A 320 -8.71 -8.38 -19.59
CA LEU A 320 -7.39 -8.30 -20.22
C LEU A 320 -7.37 -7.33 -21.41
N SER A 321 -8.35 -7.46 -22.30
CA SER A 321 -8.51 -6.62 -23.51
C SER A 321 -9.06 -5.22 -23.21
N GLY A 322 -9.66 -5.01 -22.04
CA GLY A 322 -10.41 -3.79 -21.72
C GLY A 322 -11.76 -3.70 -22.44
N ALA A 323 -12.27 -4.81 -22.99
CA ALA A 323 -13.57 -4.87 -23.62
C ALA A 323 -14.72 -4.69 -22.61
N ALA A 324 -15.89 -4.26 -23.09
CA ALA A 324 -17.13 -4.14 -22.32
C ALA A 324 -17.04 -3.30 -21.03
N GLY A 325 -16.06 -2.39 -20.93
CA GLY A 325 -15.86 -1.56 -19.73
C GLY A 325 -15.30 -2.32 -18.53
N ALA A 326 -14.79 -3.53 -18.72
CA ALA A 326 -14.20 -4.34 -17.66
C ALA A 326 -12.93 -3.68 -17.09
N LYS A 327 -12.93 -3.44 -15.78
CA LYS A 327 -11.85 -2.74 -15.07
C LYS A 327 -10.72 -3.72 -14.77
N ALA A 328 -9.48 -3.27 -14.91
CA ALA A 328 -8.32 -4.12 -14.60
C ALA A 328 -8.32 -4.55 -13.13
N GLU A 329 -8.76 -3.64 -12.26
CA GLU A 329 -8.84 -3.76 -10.82
C GLU A 329 -9.77 -4.89 -10.34
N SER A 330 -10.69 -5.37 -11.19
CA SER A 330 -11.61 -6.45 -10.80
C SER A 330 -11.00 -7.84 -10.93
N ILE A 331 -9.79 -8.00 -11.50
CA ILE A 331 -9.22 -9.33 -11.79
C ILE A 331 -8.91 -10.15 -10.54
N LEU A 332 -8.31 -9.54 -9.52
CA LEU A 332 -7.98 -10.25 -8.29
C LEU A 332 -9.25 -10.63 -7.50
N PRO A 333 -10.21 -9.72 -7.25
CA PRO A 333 -11.47 -10.08 -6.61
C PRO A 333 -12.36 -11.00 -7.46
N TYR A 334 -12.15 -11.08 -8.77
CA TYR A 334 -12.86 -12.02 -9.63
C TYR A 334 -12.27 -13.44 -9.51
N PHE A 335 -10.95 -13.55 -9.37
CA PHE A 335 -10.29 -14.83 -9.19
C PHE A 335 -10.56 -15.46 -7.81
N VAL A 336 -10.56 -14.63 -6.75
CA VAL A 336 -10.76 -15.05 -5.35
C VAL A 336 -12.23 -15.27 -5.05
#